data_AF-A0A7X9IRG3-F1
#
_entry.id   AF-A0A7X9IRG3-F1
#
_cell.length_a   1.000
_cell.length_b   1.000
_cell.length_c   1.000
_cell.angle_alpha   90.00
_cell.angle_beta   90.00
_cell.angle_gamma   90.00
#
_symmetry.space_group_name_H-M   'P 1'
#
loop_
_entity.id
_entity.type
_entity.pdbx_description
1 polymer ?
#
loop_
_entity_poly.entity_id
_entity_poly.type
_entity_poly.pdbx_seq_one_letter_code
_entity_poly.pdbx_strand_id
1 'polypeptide(L)'
;MVSNLLVKNFTDLLLSKNSIRKNTEKIILRKLKNDFLVKNKRNRNLKEAEYRYAFYEAVLTQFEKNFNRNYLSKDFMKRLLNNVFLQDKLLENHEIKEDFYKQYGIYPPGFITLSPTKKCNLNCTGCYANSSGINSETLEYKYVEAILRENYEKWGNKGVVVSGGEPFLYKSEGKNLLDIAENFNNMFFMVYTNGTLIDNDIAYKIYELGNLIPAISVEGYEQQTDERRGKGVYRKIIDATTILKNYGIPFGISVTVTKKNFDIINKEEFYDYYFEKIGASFMWVFQFMPIGRGTTIDLMLSAEQRRILWETWSKILFEKKYPVADFWNSGMISYGCIAYGRAGGYLYIDWNGNIMPCVFVPYYEDNIKQLYLNGKTLTDALFSKFFENGRKWQYSYGYNHPVLNNVGSEKIQNLLLPCSIRDHYRNFRENILTVSSKPEDEYAEIALKDKDYYEKLANYESDLKKEFDPIWENQFKNINKNNINNNTIDKNR
;
A
#
# COMPACT_ATOMS: atom_id res chain seq x y z
N MET A 1 4.19 18.87 -4.95
CA MET A 1 5.61 19.30 -5.09
C MET A 1 6.60 18.12 -5.09
N VAL A 2 6.59 17.19 -4.12
CA VAL A 2 7.48 15.98 -4.14
C VAL A 2 7.15 15.03 -5.29
N SER A 3 5.86 14.87 -5.64
CA SER A 3 5.39 14.10 -6.79
C SER A 3 5.97 14.61 -8.12
N ASN A 4 5.90 15.92 -8.38
CA ASN A 4 6.39 16.54 -9.62
C ASN A 4 7.91 16.37 -9.75
N LEU A 5 8.62 16.44 -8.62
CA LEU A 5 10.05 16.24 -8.60
C LEU A 5 10.41 14.79 -8.94
N LEU A 6 9.75 13.82 -8.32
CA LEU A 6 9.97 12.40 -8.58
C LEU A 6 9.61 12.01 -10.02
N VAL A 7 8.47 12.45 -10.54
CA VAL A 7 8.06 12.20 -11.93
C VAL A 7 9.09 12.75 -12.91
N LYS A 8 9.49 14.02 -12.75
CA LYS A 8 10.50 14.64 -13.61
C LYS A 8 11.83 13.90 -13.55
N ASN A 9 12.30 13.61 -12.34
CA ASN A 9 13.54 12.87 -12.11
C ASN A 9 13.49 11.47 -12.74
N PHE A 10 12.38 10.75 -12.60
CA PHE A 10 12.20 9.43 -13.19
C PHE A 10 12.14 9.49 -14.72
N THR A 11 11.52 10.52 -15.27
CA THR A 11 11.52 10.82 -16.71
C THR A 11 12.93 11.07 -17.22
N ASP A 12 13.71 11.90 -16.52
CA ASP A 12 15.11 12.19 -16.87
C ASP A 12 15.97 10.92 -16.83
N LEU A 13 15.75 10.04 -15.85
CA LEU A 13 16.42 8.73 -15.75
C LEU A 13 16.06 7.81 -16.93
N LEU A 14 14.78 7.74 -17.31
CA LEU A 14 14.29 6.94 -18.42
C LEU A 14 14.82 7.40 -19.78
N LEU A 15 14.87 8.71 -19.99
CA LEU A 15 15.33 9.32 -21.24
C LEU A 15 16.85 9.31 -21.38
N SER A 16 17.59 9.12 -20.28
CA SER A 16 19.05 9.04 -20.31
C SER A 16 19.57 7.81 -21.08
N LYS A 17 20.64 8.01 -21.85
CA LYS A 17 21.40 6.90 -22.46
C LYS A 17 21.95 6.00 -21.36
N ASN A 18 22.10 4.69 -21.65
CA ASN A 18 22.58 3.71 -20.66
C ASN A 18 23.92 4.13 -20.01
N SER A 19 24.82 4.80 -20.74
CA SER A 19 26.09 5.30 -20.23
C SER A 19 25.99 6.48 -19.25
N ILE A 20 24.86 7.19 -19.21
CA ILE A 20 24.67 8.42 -18.42
C ILE A 20 23.72 8.21 -17.22
N ARG A 21 22.92 7.13 -17.23
CA ARG A 21 21.87 6.85 -16.23
C ARG A 21 22.35 6.91 -14.78
N LYS A 22 23.50 6.30 -14.47
CA LYS A 22 24.12 6.32 -13.14
C LYS A 22 24.44 7.72 -12.63
N ASN A 23 24.82 8.63 -13.53
CA ASN A 23 25.09 10.03 -13.16
C ASN A 23 23.78 10.78 -12.90
N THR A 24 22.75 10.54 -13.72
CA THR A 24 21.41 11.09 -13.53
C THR A 24 20.80 10.64 -12.20
N GLU A 25 20.87 9.35 -11.87
CA GLU A 25 20.41 8.82 -10.57
C GLU A 25 21.10 9.52 -9.39
N LYS A 26 22.43 9.65 -9.42
CA LYS A 26 23.19 10.35 -8.36
C LYS A 26 22.74 11.80 -8.17
N ILE A 27 22.45 12.52 -9.26
CA ILE A 27 21.95 13.90 -9.19
C ILE A 27 20.56 13.94 -8.54
N ILE A 28 19.68 13.01 -8.92
CA ILE A 28 18.32 12.87 -8.37
C ILE A 28 18.38 12.59 -6.87
N LEU A 29 19.19 11.61 -6.45
CA LEU A 29 19.35 11.23 -5.05
C LEU A 29 19.90 12.39 -4.20
N ARG A 30 20.90 13.13 -4.71
CA ARG A 30 21.41 14.33 -4.03
C ARG A 30 20.32 15.38 -3.81
N LYS A 31 19.45 15.59 -4.80
CA LYS A 31 18.35 16.54 -4.69
C LYS A 31 17.30 16.09 -3.67
N LEU A 32 16.92 14.81 -3.70
CA LEU A 32 16.00 14.23 -2.72
C LEU A 32 16.58 14.31 -1.30
N LYS A 33 17.87 13.98 -1.13
CA LYS A 33 18.57 14.09 0.16
C LYS A 33 18.51 15.50 0.71
N ASN A 34 18.80 16.51 -0.13
CA ASN A 34 18.72 17.91 0.26
C ASN A 34 17.30 18.32 0.67
N ASP A 35 16.29 17.93 -0.10
CA ASP A 35 14.91 18.34 0.18
C ASP A 35 14.31 17.66 1.43
N PHE A 36 14.65 16.38 1.69
CA PHE A 36 14.18 15.65 2.88
C PHE A 36 14.99 15.96 4.14
N LEU A 37 16.33 15.88 4.07
CA LEU A 37 17.18 15.88 5.26
C LEU A 37 17.75 17.25 5.60
N VAL A 38 18.09 18.08 4.60
CA VAL A 38 18.79 19.35 4.82
C VAL A 38 17.79 20.50 4.95
N LYS A 39 16.97 20.72 3.93
CA LYS A 39 15.97 21.79 3.98
C LYS A 39 14.86 21.48 4.97
N ASN A 40 14.59 20.18 5.18
CA ASN A 40 13.49 19.65 6.00
C ASN A 40 12.28 20.58 5.98
N LYS A 41 11.81 20.95 4.76
CA LYS A 41 10.89 22.09 4.55
C LYS A 41 9.56 21.99 5.31
N ARG A 42 9.31 20.83 5.92
CA ARG A 42 8.10 20.45 6.63
C ARG A 42 8.34 20.33 8.15
N ASN A 43 9.48 20.81 8.65
CA ASN A 43 9.93 20.82 10.05
C ASN A 43 9.68 19.48 10.78
N ARG A 44 10.18 18.39 10.19
CA ARG A 44 9.87 17.02 10.61
C ARG A 44 10.88 16.45 11.59
N ASN A 45 10.47 15.37 12.25
CA ASN A 45 11.39 14.45 12.87
C ASN A 45 12.40 13.93 11.82
N LEU A 46 13.70 14.11 12.08
CA LEU A 46 14.76 13.74 11.14
C LEU A 46 14.76 12.24 10.82
N LYS A 47 14.43 11.37 11.78
CA LYS A 47 14.33 9.93 11.51
C LYS A 47 13.21 9.61 10.53
N GLU A 48 12.07 10.26 10.64
CA GLU A 48 11.01 10.08 9.65
C GLU A 48 11.47 10.50 8.25
N ALA A 49 12.21 11.59 8.13
CA ALA A 49 12.78 12.02 6.87
C ALA A 49 13.83 11.04 6.33
N GLU A 50 14.65 10.43 7.19
CA GLU A 50 15.62 9.38 6.83
C GLU A 50 14.94 8.14 6.23
N TYR A 51 13.93 7.58 6.90
CA TYR A 51 13.21 6.40 6.39
C TYR A 51 12.53 6.68 5.05
N ARG A 52 11.95 7.88 4.88
CA ARG A 52 11.36 8.29 3.60
C ARG A 52 12.40 8.41 2.50
N TYR A 53 13.53 9.06 2.78
CA TYR A 53 14.63 9.17 1.83
C TYR A 53 15.13 7.78 1.43
N ALA A 54 15.37 6.90 2.40
CA ALA A 54 15.85 5.54 2.16
C ALA A 54 14.87 4.73 1.28
N PHE A 55 13.56 4.89 1.47
CA PHE A 55 12.57 4.26 0.61
C PHE A 55 12.60 4.77 -0.83
N TYR A 56 12.65 6.09 -1.04
CA TYR A 56 12.77 6.63 -2.40
C TYR A 56 14.09 6.26 -3.06
N GLU A 57 15.18 6.20 -2.31
CA GLU A 57 16.47 5.71 -2.77
C GLU A 57 16.38 4.25 -3.20
N ALA A 58 15.80 3.39 -2.36
CA ALA A 58 15.58 1.97 -2.67
C ALA A 58 14.75 1.76 -3.94
N VAL A 59 13.68 2.53 -4.11
CA VAL A 59 12.87 2.50 -5.35
C VAL A 59 13.74 2.87 -6.56
N LEU A 60 14.42 4.01 -6.53
CA LEU A 60 15.23 4.45 -7.67
C LEU A 60 16.35 3.47 -8.02
N THR A 61 17.07 2.98 -7.02
CA THR A 61 18.16 2.02 -7.20
C THR A 61 17.66 0.69 -7.76
N GLN A 62 16.53 0.16 -7.28
CA GLN A 62 16.00 -1.10 -7.79
C GLN A 62 15.46 -0.96 -9.22
N PHE A 63 14.81 0.16 -9.55
CA PHE A 63 14.42 0.43 -10.93
C PHE A 63 15.65 0.54 -11.85
N GLU A 64 16.71 1.23 -11.41
CA GLU A 64 17.95 1.33 -12.20
C GLU A 64 18.60 -0.05 -12.43
N LYS A 65 18.68 -0.89 -11.39
CA LYS A 65 19.14 -2.29 -11.50
C LYS A 65 18.35 -3.07 -12.55
N ASN A 66 17.01 -3.01 -12.49
CA ASN A 66 16.16 -3.74 -13.42
C ASN A 66 16.25 -3.20 -14.86
N PHE A 67 16.47 -1.89 -15.07
CA PHE A 67 16.81 -1.36 -16.39
C PHE A 67 18.14 -1.90 -16.91
N ASN A 68 19.16 -1.94 -16.07
CA ASN A 68 20.49 -2.41 -16.46
C ASN A 68 20.51 -3.92 -16.77
N ARG A 69 19.59 -4.69 -16.19
CA ARG A 69 19.34 -6.11 -16.49
C ARG A 69 18.47 -6.36 -17.71
N ASN A 70 17.97 -5.31 -18.36
CA ASN A 70 16.95 -5.38 -19.41
C ASN A 70 15.64 -6.06 -18.98
N TYR A 71 15.28 -5.94 -17.69
CA TYR A 71 14.01 -6.45 -17.17
C TYR A 71 12.85 -5.46 -17.33
N LEU A 72 13.15 -4.22 -17.71
CA LEU A 72 12.16 -3.15 -17.90
C LEU A 72 12.22 -2.63 -19.33
N SER A 73 11.06 -2.58 -19.99
CA SER A 73 10.89 -1.98 -21.30
C SER A 73 10.84 -0.46 -21.18
N LYS A 74 11.69 0.22 -21.97
CA LYS A 74 11.62 1.68 -22.08
C LYS A 74 10.29 2.15 -22.68
N ASP A 75 9.69 1.37 -23.57
CA ASP A 75 8.41 1.71 -24.19
C ASP A 75 7.28 1.66 -23.16
N PHE A 76 7.19 0.57 -22.40
CA PHE A 76 6.23 0.43 -21.30
C PHE A 76 6.33 1.61 -20.32
N MET A 77 7.55 1.94 -19.90
CA MET A 77 7.77 2.99 -18.90
C MET A 77 7.49 4.39 -19.45
N LYS A 78 7.69 4.62 -20.76
CA LYS A 78 7.24 5.85 -21.43
C LYS A 78 5.72 5.94 -21.48
N ARG A 79 5.02 4.85 -21.80
CA ARG A 79 3.55 4.81 -21.78
C ARG A 79 3.02 5.11 -20.39
N LEU A 80 3.59 4.49 -19.35
CA LEU A 80 3.24 4.76 -17.96
C LEU A 80 3.40 6.22 -17.59
N LEU A 81 4.55 6.82 -17.93
CA LEU A 81 4.77 8.24 -17.67
C LEU A 81 3.83 9.14 -18.44
N ASN A 82 3.66 8.88 -19.74
CA ASN A 82 2.83 9.70 -20.61
C ASN A 82 1.38 9.67 -20.14
N ASN A 83 0.81 8.48 -20.02
CA ASN A 83 -0.59 8.28 -19.72
C ASN A 83 -0.93 8.79 -18.31
N VAL A 84 -0.15 8.40 -17.30
CA VAL A 84 -0.50 8.69 -15.90
C VAL A 84 0.01 10.06 -15.44
N PHE A 85 1.19 10.49 -15.88
CA PHE A 85 1.87 11.63 -15.23
C PHE A 85 2.02 12.87 -16.10
N LEU A 86 1.93 12.76 -17.44
CA LEU A 86 2.19 13.88 -18.36
C LEU A 86 0.96 14.35 -19.17
N GLN A 87 -0.08 13.53 -19.32
CA GLN A 87 -1.29 13.91 -20.07
C GLN A 87 -2.09 15.04 -19.40
N ASP A 88 -2.18 15.06 -18.07
CA ASP A 88 -2.94 16.11 -17.36
C ASP A 88 -2.03 17.24 -16.92
N LYS A 89 -2.48 18.49 -17.12
CA LYS A 89 -1.76 19.64 -16.58
C LYS A 89 -1.75 19.52 -15.06
N LEU A 90 -0.55 19.41 -14.49
CA LEU A 90 -0.36 19.29 -13.03
C LEU A 90 -1.03 20.42 -12.23
N LEU A 91 -1.29 21.57 -12.87
CA LEU A 91 -2.03 22.69 -12.30
C LEU A 91 -3.52 22.35 -12.10
N GLU A 92 -4.16 21.68 -13.07
CA GLU A 92 -5.58 21.29 -12.99
C GLU A 92 -5.82 20.30 -11.83
N ASN A 93 -4.92 19.32 -11.63
CA ASN A 93 -5.00 18.40 -10.49
C ASN A 93 -4.79 19.08 -9.12
N HIS A 94 -4.04 20.18 -9.08
CA HIS A 94 -3.87 20.95 -7.85
C HIS A 94 -5.15 21.73 -7.53
N GLU A 95 -5.76 22.36 -8.54
CA GLU A 95 -7.02 23.10 -8.41
C GLU A 95 -8.16 22.21 -7.91
N ILE A 96 -8.33 21.00 -8.48
CA ILE A 96 -9.35 20.03 -8.01
C ILE A 96 -9.20 19.75 -6.51
N LYS A 97 -7.97 19.57 -6.02
CA LYS A 97 -7.70 19.25 -4.61
C LYS A 97 -7.92 20.45 -3.70
N GLU A 98 -7.59 21.65 -4.15
CA GLU A 98 -7.86 22.88 -3.41
C GLU A 98 -9.36 23.19 -3.35
N ASP A 99 -10.10 22.96 -4.43
CA ASP A 99 -11.55 23.15 -4.46
C ASP A 99 -12.26 22.12 -3.57
N PHE A 100 -11.80 20.87 -3.57
CA PHE A 100 -12.24 19.86 -2.61
C PHE A 100 -12.01 20.33 -1.16
N TYR A 101 -10.82 20.86 -0.85
CA TYR A 101 -10.52 21.38 0.48
C TYR A 101 -11.43 22.56 0.87
N LYS A 102 -11.67 23.51 -0.04
CA LYS A 102 -12.58 24.64 0.20
C LYS A 102 -14.01 24.17 0.50
N GLN A 103 -14.47 23.13 -0.19
CA GLN A 103 -15.82 22.60 -0.03
C GLN A 103 -15.99 21.77 1.24
N TYR A 104 -15.00 20.94 1.58
CA TYR A 104 -15.16 19.90 2.61
C TYR A 104 -14.27 20.07 3.85
N GLY A 105 -13.35 21.04 3.86
CA GLY A 105 -12.45 21.30 4.98
C GLY A 105 -11.34 20.25 5.19
N ILE A 106 -11.26 19.24 4.31
CA ILE A 106 -10.20 18.23 4.29
C ILE A 106 -9.72 18.03 2.85
N TYR A 107 -8.48 17.59 2.67
CA TYR A 107 -8.03 17.13 1.35
C TYR A 107 -8.55 15.72 1.06
N PRO A 108 -8.77 15.37 -0.22
CA PRO A 108 -9.27 14.05 -0.57
C PRO A 108 -8.22 12.95 -0.29
N PRO A 109 -8.63 11.66 -0.28
CA PRO A 109 -7.71 10.53 -0.30
C PRO A 109 -6.67 10.65 -1.40
N GLY A 110 -5.58 9.88 -1.33
CA GLY A 110 -4.55 9.85 -2.38
C GLY A 110 -4.81 8.80 -3.48
N PHE A 111 -5.57 7.76 -3.15
CA PHE A 111 -5.95 6.66 -4.02
C PHE A 111 -7.13 5.90 -3.41
N ILE A 112 -7.69 4.97 -4.19
CA ILE A 112 -8.70 4.01 -3.71
C ILE A 112 -8.19 2.59 -3.84
N THR A 113 -8.68 1.72 -2.97
CA THR A 113 -8.56 0.27 -3.13
C THR A 113 -9.90 -0.30 -3.53
N LEU A 114 -9.96 -1.05 -4.63
CA LEU A 114 -11.18 -1.62 -5.18
C LEU A 114 -11.02 -3.13 -5.34
N SER A 115 -11.94 -3.90 -4.77
CA SER A 115 -12.06 -5.35 -4.97
C SER A 115 -13.31 -5.64 -5.79
N PRO A 116 -13.25 -5.62 -7.13
CA PRO A 116 -14.46 -5.65 -7.94
C PRO A 116 -15.11 -7.04 -8.00
N THR A 117 -14.43 -8.11 -7.57
CA THR A 117 -15.00 -9.47 -7.46
C THR A 117 -14.51 -10.20 -6.22
N LYS A 118 -15.37 -11.04 -5.63
CA LYS A 118 -15.01 -12.02 -4.60
C LYS A 118 -14.51 -13.34 -5.19
N LYS A 119 -14.75 -13.58 -6.48
CA LYS A 119 -14.43 -14.84 -7.14
C LYS A 119 -12.92 -15.06 -7.20
N CYS A 120 -12.45 -16.22 -6.78
CA CYS A 120 -11.04 -16.59 -6.84
C CYS A 120 -10.88 -18.02 -7.36
N ASN A 121 -9.88 -18.29 -8.18
CA ASN A 121 -9.57 -19.63 -8.65
C ASN A 121 -8.72 -20.45 -7.65
N LEU A 122 -8.41 -19.88 -6.48
CA LEU A 122 -7.72 -20.54 -5.36
C LEU A 122 -8.61 -20.52 -4.10
N ASN A 123 -8.25 -21.34 -3.11
CA ASN A 123 -8.92 -21.40 -1.81
C ASN A 123 -7.89 -21.35 -0.66
N CYS A 124 -7.12 -20.26 -0.61
CA CYS A 124 -5.97 -20.15 0.28
C CYS A 124 -6.36 -20.28 1.77
N THR A 125 -5.54 -21.00 2.55
CA THR A 125 -5.68 -21.04 4.02
C THR A 125 -5.47 -19.64 4.60
N GLY A 126 -6.41 -19.20 5.46
CA GLY A 126 -6.35 -17.88 6.08
C GLY A 126 -6.44 -16.72 5.09
N CYS A 127 -7.35 -16.82 4.12
CA CYS A 127 -7.66 -15.73 3.19
C CYS A 127 -8.47 -14.64 3.91
N TYR A 128 -7.93 -13.42 3.97
CA TYR A 128 -8.59 -12.27 4.60
C TYR A 128 -9.92 -11.90 3.92
N ALA A 129 -10.01 -12.10 2.60
CA ALA A 129 -11.17 -11.75 1.79
C ALA A 129 -12.24 -12.86 1.74
N ASN A 130 -11.99 -14.02 2.36
CA ASN A 130 -12.90 -15.16 2.31
C ASN A 130 -13.32 -15.52 0.86
N SER A 131 -12.38 -15.40 -0.09
CA SER A 131 -12.63 -15.62 -1.52
C SER A 131 -12.34 -17.05 -1.95
N SER A 132 -13.13 -17.59 -2.87
CA SER A 132 -12.99 -18.94 -3.40
C SER A 132 -13.67 -19.09 -4.76
N GLY A 133 -13.61 -20.29 -5.36
CA GLY A 133 -14.28 -20.60 -6.62
C GLY A 133 -15.80 -20.69 -6.51
N ILE A 134 -16.33 -20.82 -5.29
CA ILE A 134 -17.78 -20.90 -5.02
C ILE A 134 -18.42 -19.50 -5.01
N ASN A 135 -17.61 -18.46 -4.76
CA ASN A 135 -18.07 -17.08 -4.73
C ASN A 135 -18.40 -16.57 -6.13
N SER A 136 -19.48 -15.78 -6.22
CA SER A 136 -19.95 -15.17 -7.46
C SER A 136 -20.17 -13.66 -7.33
N GLU A 137 -20.04 -13.11 -6.13
CA GLU A 137 -20.25 -11.70 -5.83
C GLU A 137 -19.27 -10.85 -6.64
N THR A 138 -19.82 -9.90 -7.41
CA THR A 138 -19.09 -9.04 -8.33
C THR A 138 -19.80 -7.70 -8.41
N LEU A 139 -19.03 -6.62 -8.31
CA LEU A 139 -19.55 -5.26 -8.44
C LEU A 139 -19.86 -4.98 -9.92
N GLU A 140 -21.00 -4.35 -10.20
CA GLU A 140 -21.41 -4.06 -11.56
C GLU A 140 -20.48 -3.03 -12.20
N TYR A 141 -20.15 -3.20 -13.49
CA TYR A 141 -19.17 -2.37 -14.18
C TYR A 141 -19.53 -0.88 -14.13
N LYS A 142 -20.82 -0.53 -14.29
CA LYS A 142 -21.31 0.85 -14.11
C LYS A 142 -20.94 1.48 -12.76
N TYR A 143 -20.90 0.71 -11.66
CA TYR A 143 -20.50 1.24 -10.35
C TYR A 143 -19.00 1.43 -10.29
N VAL A 144 -18.22 0.47 -10.83
CA VAL A 144 -16.77 0.61 -10.95
C VAL A 144 -16.42 1.85 -11.76
N GLU A 145 -17.06 2.05 -12.91
CA GLU A 145 -16.85 3.23 -13.76
C GLU A 145 -17.15 4.54 -13.02
N ALA A 146 -18.29 4.62 -12.34
CA ALA A 146 -18.67 5.81 -11.57
C ALA A 146 -17.68 6.11 -10.43
N ILE A 147 -17.23 5.09 -9.69
CA ILE A 147 -16.22 5.22 -8.63
C ILE A 147 -14.91 5.77 -9.18
N LEU A 148 -14.41 5.21 -10.29
CA LEU A 148 -13.16 5.62 -10.90
C LEU A 148 -13.25 7.04 -11.47
N ARG A 149 -14.39 7.38 -12.08
CA ARG A 149 -14.69 8.73 -12.56
C ARG A 149 -14.68 9.74 -11.42
N GLU A 150 -15.33 9.46 -10.30
CA GLU A 150 -15.31 10.34 -9.12
C GLU A 150 -13.90 10.46 -8.52
N ASN A 151 -13.19 9.35 -8.37
CA ASN A 151 -11.79 9.37 -7.87
C ASN A 151 -10.90 10.27 -8.75
N TYR A 152 -11.11 10.25 -10.07
CA TYR A 152 -10.37 11.11 -10.98
C TYR A 152 -10.87 12.56 -10.97
N GLU A 153 -12.12 12.79 -11.38
CA GLU A 153 -12.67 14.13 -11.64
C GLU A 153 -12.93 14.93 -10.35
N LYS A 154 -13.32 14.27 -9.26
CA LYS A 154 -13.67 14.95 -7.99
C LYS A 154 -12.50 15.00 -7.02
N TRP A 155 -11.63 13.99 -7.02
CA TRP A 155 -10.52 13.93 -6.06
C TRP A 155 -9.16 14.26 -6.70
N GLY A 156 -9.06 14.34 -8.03
CA GLY A 156 -7.79 14.58 -8.72
C GLY A 156 -6.81 13.43 -8.51
N ASN A 157 -7.31 12.21 -8.32
CA ASN A 157 -6.51 11.03 -8.04
C ASN A 157 -6.39 10.14 -9.25
N LYS A 158 -5.19 9.62 -9.43
CA LYS A 158 -4.86 8.70 -10.53
C LYS A 158 -4.51 7.31 -10.03
N GLY A 159 -4.27 7.13 -8.74
CA GLY A 159 -3.92 5.83 -8.17
C GLY A 159 -5.16 4.99 -7.89
N VAL A 160 -5.13 3.74 -8.37
CA VAL A 160 -6.10 2.71 -8.04
C VAL A 160 -5.33 1.45 -7.65
N VAL A 161 -5.65 0.91 -6.49
CA VAL A 161 -5.19 -0.41 -6.08
C VAL A 161 -6.33 -1.38 -6.32
N VAL A 162 -6.10 -2.43 -7.09
CA VAL A 162 -7.08 -3.46 -7.35
C VAL A 162 -6.72 -4.71 -6.57
N SER A 163 -7.69 -5.24 -5.83
CA SER A 163 -7.60 -6.53 -5.13
C SER A 163 -8.89 -7.32 -5.35
N GLY A 164 -9.26 -8.18 -4.41
CA GLY A 164 -10.51 -8.93 -4.41
C GLY A 164 -10.37 -10.23 -5.17
N GLY A 165 -10.91 -11.31 -4.60
CA GLY A 165 -10.79 -12.65 -5.14
C GLY A 165 -9.50 -12.86 -5.93
N GLU A 166 -9.63 -13.12 -7.22
CA GLU A 166 -8.58 -12.91 -8.23
C GLU A 166 -9.05 -11.84 -9.23
N PRO A 167 -8.40 -10.66 -9.32
CA PRO A 167 -8.88 -9.56 -10.18
C PRO A 167 -9.02 -9.92 -11.66
N PHE A 168 -8.16 -10.80 -12.18
CA PHE A 168 -8.25 -11.24 -13.59
C PHE A 168 -9.48 -12.13 -13.88
N LEU A 169 -10.24 -12.54 -12.85
CA LEU A 169 -11.54 -13.21 -13.03
C LEU A 169 -12.73 -12.24 -13.09
N TYR A 170 -12.51 -10.95 -12.80
CA TYR A 170 -13.58 -9.96 -12.82
C TYR A 170 -14.21 -9.87 -14.21
N LYS A 171 -15.53 -10.10 -14.26
CA LYS A 171 -16.36 -9.88 -15.45
C LYS A 171 -17.71 -9.31 -15.02
N SER A 172 -18.11 -8.20 -15.63
CA SER A 172 -19.41 -7.60 -15.40
C SER A 172 -19.84 -6.79 -16.60
N GLU A 173 -21.12 -6.90 -17.01
CA GLU A 173 -21.69 -6.15 -18.13
C GLU A 173 -20.85 -6.25 -19.44
N GLY A 174 -20.24 -7.43 -19.68
CA GLY A 174 -19.39 -7.68 -20.85
C GLY A 174 -17.96 -7.11 -20.76
N LYS A 175 -17.59 -6.52 -19.62
CA LYS A 175 -16.29 -5.87 -19.37
C LYS A 175 -15.48 -6.60 -18.31
N ASN A 176 -14.16 -6.47 -18.36
CA ASN A 176 -13.21 -7.05 -17.42
C ASN A 176 -12.19 -6.00 -16.90
N LEU A 177 -11.20 -6.44 -16.14
CA LEU A 177 -10.18 -5.57 -15.56
C LEU A 177 -9.35 -4.80 -16.61
N LEU A 178 -9.02 -5.44 -17.73
CA LEU A 178 -8.24 -4.81 -18.80
C LEU A 178 -9.07 -3.77 -19.55
N ASP A 179 -10.38 -3.97 -19.70
CA ASP A 179 -11.30 -2.93 -20.21
C ASP A 179 -11.36 -1.72 -19.27
N ILE A 180 -11.31 -1.94 -17.95
CA ILE A 180 -11.24 -0.84 -16.96
C ILE A 180 -9.95 -0.05 -17.17
N ALA A 181 -8.81 -0.73 -17.23
CA ALA A 181 -7.51 -0.09 -17.40
C ALA A 181 -7.40 0.66 -18.75
N GLU A 182 -8.08 0.18 -19.80
CA GLU A 182 -8.18 0.84 -21.10
C GLU A 182 -9.05 2.09 -21.05
N ASN A 183 -10.24 2.02 -20.45
CA ASN A 183 -11.18 3.14 -20.35
C ASN A 183 -10.62 4.28 -19.47
N PHE A 184 -9.82 3.93 -18.46
CA PHE A 184 -9.17 4.87 -17.55
C PHE A 184 -7.64 4.88 -17.75
N ASN A 185 -7.21 5.02 -19.00
CA ASN A 185 -5.78 4.94 -19.37
C ASN A 185 -4.90 5.99 -18.68
N ASN A 186 -5.47 7.12 -18.24
CA ASN A 186 -4.82 8.18 -17.48
C ASN A 186 -4.67 7.88 -15.97
N MET A 187 -5.23 6.77 -15.50
CA MET A 187 -5.08 6.27 -14.14
C MET A 187 -4.06 5.13 -14.08
N PHE A 188 -3.39 4.99 -12.94
CA PHE A 188 -2.45 3.93 -12.63
C PHE A 188 -3.10 2.84 -11.77
N PHE A 189 -2.98 1.59 -12.21
CA PHE A 189 -3.53 0.42 -11.55
C PHE A 189 -2.41 -0.45 -10.96
N MET A 190 -2.33 -0.57 -9.64
CA MET A 190 -1.54 -1.61 -8.98
C MET A 190 -2.46 -2.78 -8.65
N VAL A 191 -2.20 -3.97 -9.20
CA VAL A 191 -3.13 -5.11 -9.12
C VAL A 191 -2.52 -6.23 -8.29
N TYR A 192 -3.10 -6.53 -7.12
CA TYR A 192 -2.76 -7.72 -6.35
C TYR A 192 -3.38 -8.95 -7.00
N THR A 193 -2.55 -9.91 -7.40
CA THR A 193 -3.00 -11.13 -8.09
C THR A 193 -2.26 -12.34 -7.53
N ASN A 194 -2.88 -13.52 -7.62
CA ASN A 194 -2.20 -14.79 -7.37
C ASN A 194 -1.29 -15.22 -8.54
N GLY A 195 -1.30 -14.49 -9.65
CA GLY A 195 -0.42 -14.68 -10.81
C GLY A 195 -0.76 -15.86 -11.72
N THR A 196 -1.65 -16.76 -11.30
CA THR A 196 -1.91 -18.02 -12.02
C THR A 196 -2.65 -17.87 -13.35
N LEU A 197 -3.19 -16.68 -13.63
CA LEU A 197 -3.88 -16.34 -14.87
C LEU A 197 -3.03 -15.45 -15.79
N ILE A 198 -1.83 -15.04 -15.39
CA ILE A 198 -0.98 -14.22 -16.25
C ILE A 198 -0.29 -15.13 -17.27
N ASP A 199 -0.78 -15.08 -18.50
CA ASP A 199 -0.17 -15.67 -19.69
C ASP A 199 0.38 -14.58 -20.63
N ASN A 200 0.83 -14.97 -21.83
CA ASN A 200 1.37 -14.03 -22.81
C ASN A 200 0.31 -13.03 -23.31
N ASP A 201 -0.97 -13.42 -23.41
CA ASP A 201 -2.03 -12.56 -23.92
C ASP A 201 -2.36 -11.46 -22.90
N ILE A 202 -2.51 -11.83 -21.63
CA ILE A 202 -2.70 -10.86 -20.54
C ILE A 202 -1.47 -9.97 -20.40
N ALA A 203 -0.26 -10.53 -20.43
CA ALA A 203 0.97 -9.74 -20.32
C ALA A 203 1.11 -8.76 -21.51
N TYR A 204 0.83 -9.19 -22.73
CA TYR A 204 0.85 -8.31 -23.90
C TYR A 204 -0.15 -7.15 -23.75
N LYS A 205 -1.39 -7.43 -23.32
CA LYS A 205 -2.37 -6.36 -23.12
C LYS A 205 -1.94 -5.39 -22.01
N ILE A 206 -1.37 -5.88 -20.90
CA ILE A 206 -0.78 -5.03 -19.85
C ILE A 206 0.33 -4.14 -20.44
N TYR A 207 1.21 -4.73 -21.27
CA TYR A 207 2.27 -4.00 -21.96
C TYR A 207 1.73 -2.86 -22.82
N GLU A 208 0.71 -3.14 -23.65
CA GLU A 208 0.11 -2.17 -24.56
C GLU A 208 -0.55 -0.99 -23.81
N LEU A 209 -1.30 -1.31 -22.75
CA LEU A 209 -2.00 -0.33 -21.91
C LEU A 209 -1.01 0.59 -21.18
N GLY A 210 0.08 0.04 -20.66
CA GLY A 210 1.16 0.81 -20.05
C GLY A 210 0.80 1.49 -18.73
N ASN A 211 -0.35 1.20 -18.12
CA ASN A 211 -0.82 1.86 -16.89
C ASN A 211 -1.16 0.87 -15.75
N LEU A 212 -0.85 -0.42 -15.91
CA LEU A 212 -1.14 -1.48 -14.96
C LEU A 212 0.14 -2.20 -14.54
N ILE A 213 0.35 -2.37 -13.23
CA ILE A 213 1.48 -3.10 -12.64
C ILE A 213 0.97 -4.20 -11.69
N PRO A 214 1.28 -5.48 -11.96
CA PRO A 214 0.94 -6.58 -11.05
C PRO A 214 1.81 -6.61 -9.78
N ALA A 215 1.22 -6.97 -8.65
CA ALA A 215 1.88 -7.39 -7.42
C ALA A 215 1.52 -8.86 -7.16
N ILE A 216 2.46 -9.76 -7.44
CA ILE A 216 2.24 -11.21 -7.46
C ILE A 216 2.37 -11.79 -6.06
N SER A 217 1.37 -12.55 -5.64
CA SER A 217 1.29 -13.05 -4.28
C SER A 217 2.05 -14.37 -4.07
N VAL A 218 2.95 -14.41 -3.09
CA VAL A 218 3.75 -15.58 -2.66
C VAL A 218 3.70 -15.73 -1.13
N GLU A 219 4.17 -16.85 -0.59
CA GLU A 219 4.20 -17.07 0.88
C GLU A 219 5.60 -17.43 1.41
N GLY A 220 6.60 -17.39 0.54
CA GLY A 220 7.91 -17.98 0.81
C GLY A 220 8.50 -18.53 -0.48
N TYR A 221 9.09 -19.71 -0.41
CA TYR A 221 9.50 -20.47 -1.59
C TYR A 221 8.36 -21.42 -2.02
N GLU A 222 8.69 -22.43 -2.83
CA GLU A 222 7.72 -23.41 -3.34
C GLU A 222 6.92 -24.06 -2.22
N GLN A 223 7.60 -24.59 -1.19
CA GLN A 223 6.95 -25.27 -0.08
C GLN A 223 5.88 -24.39 0.60
N GLN A 224 6.25 -23.20 1.09
CA GLN A 224 5.31 -22.36 1.86
C GLN A 224 4.17 -21.82 0.98
N THR A 225 4.48 -21.49 -0.28
CA THR A 225 3.49 -21.02 -1.24
C THR A 225 2.47 -22.11 -1.54
N ASP A 226 2.93 -23.31 -1.85
CA ASP A 226 2.06 -24.44 -2.19
C ASP A 226 1.26 -24.94 -0.97
N GLU A 227 1.86 -24.96 0.22
CA GLU A 227 1.18 -25.34 1.47
C GLU A 227 -0.04 -24.46 1.77
N ARG A 228 0.06 -23.15 1.49
CA ARG A 228 -1.02 -22.20 1.77
C ARG A 228 -1.98 -22.00 0.59
N ARG A 229 -1.46 -22.00 -0.64
CA ARG A 229 -2.20 -21.57 -1.84
C ARG A 229 -2.63 -22.73 -2.75
N GLY A 230 -2.06 -23.92 -2.55
CA GLY A 230 -2.33 -25.11 -3.33
C GLY A 230 -1.10 -25.57 -4.12
N LYS A 231 -0.98 -26.89 -4.31
CA LYS A 231 0.15 -27.53 -5.00
C LYS A 231 0.35 -26.98 -6.43
N GLY A 232 1.60 -26.65 -6.78
CA GLY A 232 2.00 -26.15 -8.08
C GLY A 232 1.73 -24.66 -8.32
N VAL A 233 1.16 -23.94 -7.34
CA VAL A 233 0.89 -22.49 -7.48
C VAL A 233 2.19 -21.71 -7.57
N TYR A 234 3.23 -22.09 -6.82
CA TYR A 234 4.53 -21.42 -6.90
C TYR A 234 5.11 -21.44 -8.31
N ARG A 235 5.03 -22.58 -9.01
CA ARG A 235 5.56 -22.69 -10.38
C ARG A 235 4.84 -21.75 -11.34
N LYS A 236 3.51 -21.69 -11.27
CA LYS A 236 2.70 -20.75 -12.05
C LYS A 236 3.08 -19.29 -11.76
N ILE A 237 3.39 -18.97 -10.52
CA ILE A 237 3.89 -17.63 -10.14
C ILE A 237 5.23 -17.35 -10.81
N ILE A 238 6.18 -18.28 -10.76
CA ILE A 238 7.50 -18.11 -11.41
C ILE A 238 7.33 -17.94 -12.93
N ASP A 239 6.45 -18.71 -13.56
CA ASP A 239 6.14 -18.59 -14.99
C ASP A 239 5.57 -17.20 -15.31
N ALA A 240 4.59 -16.72 -14.53
CA ALA A 240 4.02 -15.38 -14.67
C ALA A 240 5.07 -14.27 -14.53
N THR A 241 5.95 -14.35 -13.52
CA THR A 241 7.03 -13.35 -13.36
C THR A 241 8.02 -13.38 -14.52
N THR A 242 8.26 -14.56 -15.10
CA THR A 242 9.13 -14.72 -16.28
C THR A 242 8.49 -14.08 -17.51
N ILE A 243 7.19 -14.30 -17.74
CA ILE A 243 6.43 -13.67 -18.83
C ILE A 243 6.48 -12.15 -18.69
N LEU A 244 6.13 -11.59 -17.52
CA LEU A 244 6.13 -10.14 -17.28
C LEU A 244 7.51 -9.53 -17.56
N LYS A 245 8.58 -10.20 -17.12
CA LYS A 245 9.96 -9.80 -17.37
C LYS A 245 10.31 -9.82 -18.86
N ASN A 246 9.85 -10.81 -19.62
CA ASN A 246 10.08 -10.90 -21.07
C ASN A 246 9.42 -9.75 -21.84
N TYR A 247 8.23 -9.30 -21.41
CA TYR A 247 7.58 -8.09 -21.95
C TYR A 247 8.18 -6.79 -21.39
N GLY A 248 9.09 -6.87 -20.41
CA GLY A 248 9.68 -5.71 -19.75
C GLY A 248 8.70 -4.95 -18.85
N ILE A 249 7.69 -5.63 -18.31
CA ILE A 249 6.69 -5.06 -17.40
C ILE A 249 7.25 -5.16 -15.97
N PRO A 250 7.38 -4.04 -15.22
CA PRO A 250 7.69 -4.10 -13.80
C PRO A 250 6.60 -4.85 -13.05
N PHE A 251 7.00 -5.68 -12.08
CA PHE A 251 6.08 -6.35 -11.18
C PHE A 251 6.60 -6.27 -9.74
N GLY A 252 5.67 -6.34 -8.80
CA GLY A 252 5.97 -6.48 -7.39
C GLY A 252 5.75 -7.90 -6.89
N ILE A 253 6.27 -8.17 -5.70
CA ILE A 253 5.93 -9.35 -4.92
C ILE A 253 5.07 -8.93 -3.73
N SER A 254 4.07 -9.74 -3.37
CA SER A 254 3.24 -9.54 -2.20
C SER A 254 3.31 -10.79 -1.33
N VAL A 255 3.86 -10.68 -0.13
CA VAL A 255 3.96 -11.79 0.81
C VAL A 255 3.10 -11.51 2.03
N THR A 256 2.46 -12.55 2.56
CA THR A 256 1.79 -12.47 3.87
C THR A 256 2.59 -13.27 4.91
N VAL A 257 3.19 -12.56 5.85
CA VAL A 257 3.93 -13.15 6.97
C VAL A 257 2.95 -13.68 8.01
N THR A 258 3.16 -14.91 8.42
CA THR A 258 2.50 -15.65 9.49
C THR A 258 3.57 -16.22 10.42
N LYS A 259 3.18 -16.75 11.58
CA LYS A 259 4.12 -17.51 12.41
C LYS A 259 4.80 -18.67 11.67
N LYS A 260 4.14 -19.27 10.67
CA LYS A 260 4.63 -20.47 9.96
C LYS A 260 5.77 -20.18 8.98
N ASN A 261 5.77 -19.01 8.36
CA ASN A 261 6.78 -18.60 7.37
C ASN A 261 7.67 -17.47 7.87
N PHE A 262 7.55 -17.06 9.15
CA PHE A 262 8.36 -16.01 9.75
C PHE A 262 9.86 -16.26 9.58
N ASP A 263 10.33 -17.46 9.91
CA ASP A 263 11.78 -17.79 9.93
C ASP A 263 12.44 -17.68 8.56
N ILE A 264 11.67 -17.84 7.48
CA ILE A 264 12.20 -17.70 6.12
C ILE A 264 12.10 -16.25 5.62
N ILE A 265 11.05 -15.52 5.98
CA ILE A 265 10.82 -14.13 5.52
C ILE A 265 11.70 -13.15 6.30
N ASN A 266 12.06 -13.49 7.54
CA ASN A 266 12.94 -12.70 8.39
C ASN A 266 14.44 -12.83 8.03
N LYS A 267 14.76 -13.32 6.84
CA LYS A 267 16.12 -13.55 6.36
C LYS A 267 16.41 -12.68 5.14
N GLU A 268 17.61 -12.13 5.05
CA GLU A 268 18.01 -11.26 3.93
C GLU A 268 17.98 -12.02 2.60
N GLU A 269 18.33 -13.31 2.62
CA GLU A 269 18.37 -14.20 1.46
C GLU A 269 17.02 -14.35 0.77
N PHE A 270 15.92 -14.21 1.51
CA PHE A 270 14.57 -14.19 0.94
C PHE A 270 14.37 -12.96 0.04
N TYR A 271 14.79 -11.78 0.50
CA TYR A 271 14.70 -10.56 -0.29
C TYR A 271 15.67 -10.59 -1.47
N ASP A 272 16.91 -11.03 -1.25
CA ASP A 272 17.90 -11.21 -2.32
C ASP A 272 17.35 -12.13 -3.42
N TYR A 273 16.72 -13.26 -3.06
CA TYR A 273 16.12 -14.16 -4.04
C TYR A 273 15.09 -13.45 -4.94
N TYR A 274 14.15 -12.71 -4.36
CA TYR A 274 13.08 -12.07 -5.14
C TYR A 274 13.55 -10.84 -5.92
N PHE A 275 14.44 -10.02 -5.36
CA PHE A 275 14.93 -8.81 -6.04
C PHE A 275 16.07 -9.08 -7.03
N GLU A 276 16.97 -10.01 -6.71
CA GLU A 276 18.16 -10.27 -7.52
C GLU A 276 17.94 -11.40 -8.53
N LYS A 277 17.31 -12.51 -8.13
CA LYS A 277 17.11 -13.68 -9.00
C LYS A 277 15.80 -13.61 -9.79
N ILE A 278 14.68 -13.31 -9.12
CA ILE A 278 13.37 -13.23 -9.79
C ILE A 278 13.23 -11.93 -10.58
N GLY A 279 13.72 -10.82 -10.03
CA GLY A 279 13.74 -9.51 -10.69
C GLY A 279 12.58 -8.60 -10.30
N ALA A 280 12.02 -8.78 -9.09
CA ALA A 280 10.97 -7.91 -8.58
C ALA A 280 11.42 -6.43 -8.55
N SER A 281 10.49 -5.51 -8.80
CA SER A 281 10.73 -4.07 -8.72
C SER A 281 10.37 -3.50 -7.35
N PHE A 282 9.48 -4.15 -6.60
CA PHE A 282 9.08 -3.80 -5.23
C PHE A 282 8.49 -5.01 -4.50
N MET A 283 8.37 -4.91 -3.18
CA MET A 283 7.75 -5.96 -2.37
C MET A 283 6.83 -5.36 -1.30
N TRP A 284 5.64 -5.95 -1.18
CA TRP A 284 4.73 -5.75 -0.07
C TRP A 284 4.85 -6.91 0.91
N VAL A 285 5.10 -6.62 2.19
CA VAL A 285 5.24 -7.62 3.26
C VAL A 285 4.07 -7.44 4.23
N PHE A 286 2.90 -7.94 3.85
CA PHE A 286 1.74 -7.91 4.74
C PHE A 286 1.94 -8.88 5.90
N GLN A 287 1.38 -8.55 7.05
CA GLN A 287 1.38 -9.40 8.21
C GLN A 287 -0.04 -9.95 8.39
N PHE A 288 -0.16 -11.21 8.78
CA PHE A 288 -1.45 -11.87 8.92
C PHE A 288 -2.37 -11.12 9.89
N MET A 289 -3.60 -10.87 9.43
CA MET A 289 -4.69 -10.32 10.23
C MET A 289 -5.76 -11.41 10.42
N PRO A 290 -6.30 -11.57 11.65
CA PRO A 290 -7.20 -12.66 11.96
C PRO A 290 -8.64 -12.33 11.53
N ILE A 291 -8.87 -12.21 10.23
CA ILE A 291 -10.14 -11.81 9.61
C ILE A 291 -10.47 -12.73 8.42
N GLY A 292 -11.70 -12.63 7.89
CA GLY A 292 -12.20 -13.54 6.85
C GLY A 292 -12.15 -14.99 7.33
N ARG A 293 -11.75 -15.94 6.46
CA ARG A 293 -11.56 -17.35 6.89
C ARG A 293 -10.32 -17.59 7.76
N GLY A 294 -9.58 -16.53 8.08
CA GLY A 294 -8.38 -16.58 8.89
C GLY A 294 -8.60 -16.13 10.33
N THR A 295 -9.74 -16.37 10.96
CA THR A 295 -10.07 -15.78 12.28
C THR A 295 -9.15 -16.19 13.44
N THR A 296 -8.29 -17.21 13.29
CA THR A 296 -7.35 -17.61 14.34
C THR A 296 -6.21 -16.60 14.52
N ILE A 297 -6.01 -16.16 15.76
CA ILE A 297 -4.89 -15.30 16.17
C ILE A 297 -3.56 -16.09 16.19
N ASP A 298 -3.60 -17.42 16.17
CA ASP A 298 -2.40 -18.28 16.28
C ASP A 298 -1.40 -18.05 15.15
N LEU A 299 -1.90 -17.69 13.96
CA LEU A 299 -1.07 -17.38 12.79
C LEU A 299 -0.50 -15.95 12.79
N MET A 300 -1.01 -15.05 13.63
CA MET A 300 -0.45 -13.70 13.79
C MET A 300 0.93 -13.78 14.42
N LEU A 301 1.84 -12.92 13.96
CA LEU A 301 3.16 -12.76 14.58
C LEU A 301 3.03 -12.34 16.05
N SER A 302 3.86 -12.90 16.92
CA SER A 302 4.04 -12.35 18.27
C SER A 302 4.57 -10.90 18.20
N ALA A 303 4.46 -10.16 19.31
CA ALA A 303 5.01 -8.80 19.38
C ALA A 303 6.53 -8.81 19.11
N GLU A 304 7.25 -9.77 19.70
CA GLU A 304 8.68 -10.00 19.46
C GLU A 304 8.97 -10.30 17.98
N GLN A 305 8.24 -11.22 17.35
CA GLN A 305 8.41 -11.53 15.93
C GLN A 305 8.17 -10.30 15.06
N ARG A 306 7.19 -9.46 15.40
CA ARG A 306 6.96 -8.19 14.68
C ARG A 306 8.13 -7.23 14.86
N ARG A 307 8.69 -7.09 16.07
CA ARG A 307 9.89 -6.28 16.32
C ARG A 307 11.07 -6.76 15.48
N ILE A 308 11.35 -8.06 15.49
CA ILE A 308 12.44 -8.65 14.70
C ILE A 308 12.20 -8.42 13.19
N LEU A 309 10.96 -8.59 12.71
CA LEU A 309 10.62 -8.33 11.31
C LEU A 309 10.84 -6.85 10.95
N TRP A 310 10.55 -5.91 11.85
CA TRP A 310 10.82 -4.49 11.66
C TRP A 310 12.32 -4.18 11.60
N GLU A 311 13.14 -4.86 12.41
CA GLU A 311 14.61 -4.72 12.36
C GLU A 311 15.16 -5.22 11.02
N THR A 312 14.71 -6.39 10.58
CA THR A 312 15.07 -6.94 9.27
C THR A 312 14.62 -6.00 8.15
N TRP A 313 13.37 -5.54 8.18
CA TRP A 313 12.85 -4.57 7.21
C TRP A 313 13.70 -3.30 7.16
N SER A 314 14.12 -2.77 8.31
CA SER A 314 14.98 -1.60 8.40
C SER A 314 16.35 -1.87 7.75
N LYS A 315 16.98 -3.01 8.03
CA LYS A 315 18.25 -3.41 7.37
C LYS A 315 18.08 -3.56 5.86
N ILE A 316 17.03 -4.23 5.42
CA ILE A 316 16.71 -4.40 3.99
C ILE A 316 16.55 -3.04 3.29
N LEU A 317 15.87 -2.10 3.94
CA LEU A 317 15.65 -0.77 3.40
C LEU A 317 16.95 0.06 3.35
N PHE A 318 17.70 0.11 4.44
CA PHE A 318 18.86 1.00 4.56
C PHE A 318 20.14 0.44 3.96
N GLU A 319 20.38 -0.87 4.07
CA GLU A 319 21.63 -1.51 3.66
C GLU A 319 21.51 -2.10 2.26
N LYS A 320 20.45 -2.90 2.02
CA LYS A 320 20.24 -3.58 0.73
C LYS A 320 19.60 -2.70 -0.33
N LYS A 321 18.96 -1.61 0.10
CA LYS A 321 18.21 -0.67 -0.76
C LYS A 321 17.09 -1.36 -1.54
N TYR A 322 16.41 -2.33 -0.91
CA TYR A 322 15.22 -2.94 -1.52
C TYR A 322 13.96 -2.18 -1.16
N PRO A 323 13.10 -1.85 -2.15
CA PRO A 323 11.85 -1.14 -1.91
C PRO A 323 10.80 -2.09 -1.34
N VAL A 324 10.84 -2.24 -0.02
CA VAL A 324 9.91 -3.06 0.76
C VAL A 324 9.00 -2.16 1.58
N ALA A 325 7.69 -2.39 1.52
CA ALA A 325 6.70 -1.68 2.32
C ALA A 325 5.67 -2.63 2.94
N ASP A 326 5.04 -2.18 4.02
CA ASP A 326 3.90 -2.81 4.68
C ASP A 326 3.01 -1.76 5.36
N PHE A 327 1.92 -2.17 6.02
CA PHE A 327 1.04 -1.24 6.76
C PHE A 327 1.42 -1.05 8.23
N TRP A 328 2.41 -1.79 8.75
CA TRP A 328 2.71 -1.85 10.18
C TRP A 328 4.14 -1.38 10.49
N ASN A 329 5.15 -1.97 9.87
CA ASN A 329 6.56 -1.59 10.04
C ASN A 329 6.90 -0.26 9.32
N SER A 330 6.15 0.09 8.28
CA SER A 330 6.43 1.23 7.40
C SER A 330 5.70 2.52 7.79
N GLY A 331 5.22 2.62 9.03
CA GLY A 331 4.51 3.82 9.53
C GLY A 331 5.33 5.11 9.39
N MET A 332 6.65 5.02 9.51
CA MET A 332 7.58 6.14 9.29
C MET A 332 7.53 6.69 7.85
N ILE A 333 7.29 5.83 6.85
CA ILE A 333 7.23 6.23 5.44
C ILE A 333 5.84 6.77 5.06
N SER A 334 4.81 6.47 5.86
CA SER A 334 3.41 6.75 5.53
C SER A 334 2.74 7.80 6.42
N TYR A 335 3.42 8.29 7.45
CA TYR A 335 2.87 9.15 8.52
C TYR A 335 1.83 8.39 9.37
N GLY A 336 2.11 7.12 9.67
CA GLY A 336 1.18 6.24 10.38
C GLY A 336 0.09 5.66 9.48
N CYS A 337 -1.02 5.22 10.08
CA CYS A 337 -2.14 4.59 9.36
C CYS A 337 -2.58 5.41 8.15
N ILE A 338 -2.76 4.79 6.98
CA ILE A 338 -3.24 5.43 5.75
C ILE A 338 -4.72 5.16 5.44
N ALA A 339 -5.48 4.57 6.37
CA ALA A 339 -6.91 4.27 6.23
C ALA A 339 -7.81 5.51 6.40
N TYR A 340 -9.13 5.29 6.39
CA TYR A 340 -10.18 6.28 6.72
C TYR A 340 -10.26 7.48 5.76
N GLY A 341 -9.77 7.31 4.53
CA GLY A 341 -9.85 8.34 3.49
C GLY A 341 -9.17 9.66 3.86
N ARG A 342 -8.17 9.64 4.76
CA ARG A 342 -7.40 10.85 5.07
C ARG A 342 -6.59 11.32 3.86
N ALA A 343 -6.13 12.57 3.91
CA ALA A 343 -5.24 13.12 2.89
C ALA A 343 -4.02 12.20 2.61
N GLY A 344 -3.81 11.86 1.34
CA GLY A 344 -2.76 10.91 0.92
C GLY A 344 -2.91 9.48 1.45
N GLY A 345 -4.03 9.14 2.07
CA GLY A 345 -4.44 7.79 2.45
C GLY A 345 -5.38 7.18 1.43
N TYR A 346 -6.21 6.22 1.85
CA TYR A 346 -7.15 5.51 0.99
C TYR A 346 -8.43 5.10 1.73
N LEU A 347 -9.38 4.60 0.93
CA LEU A 347 -10.51 3.80 1.38
C LEU A 347 -10.65 2.55 0.52
N TYR A 348 -11.37 1.56 1.01
CA TYR A 348 -11.60 0.27 0.38
C TYR A 348 -13.06 0.10 -0.04
N ILE A 349 -13.30 -0.43 -1.24
CA ILE A 349 -14.63 -0.80 -1.73
C ILE A 349 -14.61 -2.26 -2.18
N ASP A 350 -15.48 -3.09 -1.61
CA ASP A 350 -15.59 -4.51 -1.97
C ASP A 350 -16.55 -4.78 -3.14
N TRP A 351 -16.63 -6.05 -3.52
CA TRP A 351 -17.47 -6.60 -4.59
C TRP A 351 -18.99 -6.44 -4.34
N ASN A 352 -19.39 -6.15 -3.10
CA ASN A 352 -20.77 -5.84 -2.72
C ASN A 352 -21.05 -4.32 -2.77
N GLY A 353 -20.00 -3.51 -2.94
CA GLY A 353 -20.06 -2.05 -2.90
C GLY A 353 -19.93 -1.47 -1.49
N ASN A 354 -19.55 -2.27 -0.50
CA ASN A 354 -19.35 -1.81 0.88
C ASN A 354 -18.11 -0.93 0.97
N ILE A 355 -18.23 0.23 1.62
CA ILE A 355 -17.15 1.21 1.75
C ILE A 355 -16.53 1.10 3.14
N MET A 356 -15.28 0.64 3.17
CA MET A 356 -14.52 0.36 4.39
C MET A 356 -13.29 1.26 4.47
N PRO A 357 -12.78 1.56 5.68
CA PRO A 357 -11.57 2.38 5.81
C PRO A 357 -10.29 1.73 5.26
N CYS A 358 -10.22 0.40 5.26
CA CYS A 358 -9.02 -0.39 4.98
C CYS A 358 -9.43 -1.82 4.64
N VAL A 359 -8.67 -2.53 3.79
CA VAL A 359 -8.89 -3.96 3.49
C VAL A 359 -8.81 -4.87 4.72
N PHE A 360 -8.19 -4.39 5.80
CA PHE A 360 -8.04 -5.12 7.07
C PHE A 360 -9.04 -4.67 8.14
N VAL A 361 -9.99 -3.79 7.80
CA VAL A 361 -11.06 -3.32 8.69
C VAL A 361 -12.38 -3.81 8.09
N PRO A 362 -12.87 -5.01 8.49
CA PRO A 362 -13.98 -5.69 7.81
C PRO A 362 -15.34 -5.18 8.30
N TYR A 363 -15.49 -3.86 8.39
CA TYR A 363 -16.70 -3.19 8.84
C TYR A 363 -16.98 -1.97 7.97
N TYR A 364 -18.24 -1.68 7.69
CA TYR A 364 -18.66 -0.55 6.86
C TYR A 364 -19.92 0.13 7.41
N GLU A 365 -20.11 1.41 7.09
CA GLU A 365 -21.39 2.11 7.33
C GLU A 365 -22.14 2.34 6.01
N ASP A 366 -21.40 2.75 4.97
CA ASP A 366 -21.95 3.09 3.67
C ASP A 366 -21.74 1.99 2.63
N ASN A 367 -22.68 1.95 1.69
CA ASN A 367 -22.59 1.12 0.48
C ASN A 367 -22.76 2.02 -0.75
N ILE A 368 -21.85 1.93 -1.71
CA ILE A 368 -21.79 2.82 -2.88
C ILE A 368 -23.06 2.76 -3.75
N LYS A 369 -23.67 1.56 -3.87
CA LYS A 369 -24.92 1.41 -4.62
C LYS A 369 -26.04 2.20 -3.98
N GLN A 370 -26.12 2.16 -2.65
CA GLN A 370 -27.12 2.90 -1.88
C GLN A 370 -26.85 4.41 -1.87
N LEU A 371 -25.59 4.84 -1.84
CA LEU A 371 -25.27 6.26 -1.96
C LEU A 371 -25.78 6.81 -3.30
N TYR A 372 -25.45 6.14 -4.40
CA TYR A 372 -25.87 6.59 -5.74
C TYR A 372 -27.39 6.56 -5.92
N LEU A 373 -28.07 5.52 -5.43
CA LEU A 373 -29.54 5.46 -5.47
C LEU A 373 -30.20 6.64 -4.72
N ASN A 374 -29.55 7.15 -3.68
CA ASN A 374 -30.04 8.28 -2.89
C ASN A 374 -29.52 9.65 -3.38
N GLY A 375 -28.94 9.72 -4.58
CA GLY A 375 -28.39 10.96 -5.13
C GLY A 375 -27.13 11.47 -4.41
N LYS A 376 -26.50 10.62 -3.59
CA LYS A 376 -25.21 10.87 -2.95
C LYS A 376 -24.06 10.36 -3.81
N THR A 377 -22.85 10.66 -3.39
CA THR A 377 -21.59 10.40 -4.10
C THR A 377 -20.65 9.55 -3.25
N LEU A 378 -19.54 9.09 -3.82
CA LEU A 378 -18.47 8.43 -3.06
C LEU A 378 -17.89 9.37 -1.98
N THR A 379 -17.89 10.68 -2.25
CA THR A 379 -17.39 11.70 -1.33
C THR A 379 -18.19 11.74 -0.03
N ASP A 380 -19.50 11.49 -0.07
CA ASP A 380 -20.35 11.47 1.14
C ASP A 380 -19.91 10.42 2.15
N ALA A 381 -19.41 9.26 1.69
CA ALA A 381 -18.92 8.19 2.55
C ALA A 381 -17.73 8.62 3.43
N LEU A 382 -16.94 9.60 2.97
CA LEU A 382 -15.83 10.14 3.75
C LEU A 382 -16.29 10.82 5.04
N PHE A 383 -17.54 11.28 5.11
CA PHE A 383 -18.11 12.02 6.24
C PHE A 383 -19.02 11.15 7.11
N SER A 384 -19.02 9.83 6.90
CA SER A 384 -19.60 8.88 7.84
C SER A 384 -18.89 8.94 9.20
N LYS A 385 -19.63 8.63 10.26
CA LYS A 385 -19.12 8.78 11.62
C LYS A 385 -17.92 7.88 11.86
N PHE A 386 -17.91 6.70 11.25
CA PHE A 386 -16.81 5.75 11.32
C PHE A 386 -15.53 6.32 10.70
N PHE A 387 -15.62 6.94 9.53
CA PHE A 387 -14.49 7.59 8.86
C PHE A 387 -14.00 8.83 9.64
N GLU A 388 -14.91 9.67 10.13
CA GLU A 388 -14.56 10.83 10.95
C GLU A 388 -13.84 10.46 12.24
N ASN A 389 -14.35 9.45 12.97
CA ASN A 389 -13.73 9.01 14.21
C ASN A 389 -12.32 8.46 13.96
N GLY A 390 -12.14 7.68 12.89
CA GLY A 390 -10.83 7.17 12.50
C GLY A 390 -9.84 8.27 12.15
N ARG A 391 -10.26 9.30 11.40
CA ARG A 391 -9.41 10.46 11.10
C ARG A 391 -9.10 11.29 12.34
N LYS A 392 -10.07 11.51 13.23
CA LYS A 392 -9.86 12.19 14.51
C LYS A 392 -8.80 11.48 15.33
N TRP A 393 -8.86 10.14 15.41
CA TRP A 393 -7.82 9.35 16.04
C TRP A 393 -6.47 9.53 15.35
N GLN A 394 -6.38 9.41 14.02
CA GLN A 394 -5.14 9.60 13.26
C GLN A 394 -4.49 10.97 13.56
N TYR A 395 -5.27 12.05 13.57
CA TYR A 395 -4.76 13.39 13.90
C TYR A 395 -4.22 13.46 15.33
N SER A 396 -4.94 12.88 16.29
CA SER A 396 -4.48 12.82 17.69
C SER A 396 -3.24 11.93 17.89
N TYR A 397 -3.06 10.92 17.04
CA TYR A 397 -1.94 9.98 17.08
C TYR A 397 -0.66 10.55 16.46
N GLY A 398 -0.73 11.70 15.78
CA GLY A 398 0.43 12.34 15.18
C GLY A 398 0.47 12.31 13.66
N TYR A 399 -0.65 12.00 12.98
CA TYR A 399 -0.77 12.29 11.56
C TYR A 399 -0.73 13.81 11.35
N ASN A 400 0.45 14.32 11.01
CA ASN A 400 0.69 15.72 10.70
C ASN A 400 0.93 15.85 9.20
N HIS A 401 -0.14 15.98 8.42
CA HIS A 401 0.00 16.30 7.00
C HIS A 401 0.65 17.68 6.86
N PRO A 402 1.61 17.89 5.95
CA PRO A 402 2.27 19.19 5.75
C PRO A 402 1.36 20.37 5.36
N VAL A 403 0.05 20.15 5.20
CA VAL A 403 -0.93 21.22 5.00
C VAL A 403 -1.69 21.55 6.29
N LEU A 404 -1.64 20.68 7.31
CA LEU A 404 -2.26 20.87 8.62
C LEU A 404 -1.27 21.50 9.61
N ASN A 405 -0.54 22.54 9.16
CA ASN A 405 0.44 23.30 9.95
C ASN A 405 0.02 23.40 11.43
N ASN A 406 0.92 22.99 12.34
CA ASN A 406 0.94 23.23 13.81
C ASN A 406 0.81 22.03 14.75
N VAL A 407 1.12 20.80 14.32
CA VAL A 407 1.45 19.73 15.29
C VAL A 407 2.96 19.68 15.44
N GLY A 408 3.50 20.24 16.54
CA GLY A 408 4.92 20.12 16.82
C GLY A 408 5.32 18.65 16.97
N SER A 409 6.57 18.34 16.63
CA SER A 409 7.11 16.98 16.63
C SER A 409 6.92 16.21 17.94
N GLU A 410 6.76 16.94 19.05
CA GLU A 410 6.51 16.42 20.40
C GLU A 410 5.15 15.71 20.56
N LYS A 411 4.19 15.93 19.65
CA LYS A 411 2.86 15.30 19.69
C LYS A 411 2.75 14.03 18.84
N ILE A 412 3.81 13.66 18.12
CA ILE A 412 3.83 12.44 17.30
C ILE A 412 3.98 11.21 18.22
N GLN A 413 3.02 10.29 18.15
CA GLN A 413 3.04 9.03 18.88
C GLN A 413 3.86 7.97 18.15
N ASN A 414 3.94 6.76 18.72
CA ASN A 414 4.77 5.67 18.22
C ASN A 414 4.36 5.21 16.80
N LEU A 415 5.00 5.76 15.77
CA LEU A 415 4.71 5.44 14.38
C LEU A 415 5.17 4.02 13.98
N LEU A 416 5.83 3.26 14.87
CA LEU A 416 6.08 1.83 14.70
C LEU A 416 4.83 0.98 15.03
N LEU A 417 3.85 1.60 15.70
CA LEU A 417 2.54 1.03 16.04
C LEU A 417 1.41 1.81 15.35
N PRO A 418 1.39 1.91 14.01
CA PRO A 418 0.52 2.84 13.32
C PRO A 418 -0.94 2.36 13.19
N CYS A 419 -1.26 1.09 13.37
CA CYS A 419 -2.53 0.52 12.93
C CYS A 419 -3.63 0.60 13.99
N SER A 420 -4.75 1.25 13.69
CA SER A 420 -5.89 1.34 14.62
C SER A 420 -6.46 -0.03 15.02
N ILE A 421 -6.80 -0.89 14.06
CA ILE A 421 -7.46 -2.17 14.34
C ILE A 421 -6.50 -3.25 14.88
N ARG A 422 -5.19 -3.13 14.67
CA ARG A 422 -4.23 -4.13 15.14
C ARG A 422 -3.45 -3.69 16.37
N ASP A 423 -2.99 -2.45 16.38
CA ASP A 423 -2.03 -1.95 17.36
C ASP A 423 -2.73 -1.19 18.49
N HIS A 424 -3.97 -0.75 18.26
CA HIS A 424 -4.78 0.05 19.18
C HIS A 424 -6.22 -0.48 19.25
N TYR A 425 -6.37 -1.81 19.35
CA TYR A 425 -7.66 -2.48 19.15
C TYR A 425 -8.73 -2.05 20.15
N ARG A 426 -8.37 -1.78 21.42
CA ARG A 426 -9.33 -1.26 22.42
C ARG A 426 -9.93 0.07 21.96
N ASN A 427 -9.06 1.02 21.60
CA ASN A 427 -9.49 2.31 21.08
C ASN A 427 -10.27 2.19 19.76
N PHE A 428 -9.88 1.27 18.87
CA PHE A 428 -10.65 0.99 17.67
C PHE A 428 -12.09 0.57 18.01
N ARG A 429 -12.27 -0.38 18.93
CA ARG A 429 -13.58 -0.90 19.34
C ARG A 429 -14.44 0.11 20.09
N GLU A 430 -13.83 0.96 20.91
CA GLU A 430 -14.54 1.88 21.81
C GLU A 430 -14.81 3.25 21.21
N ASN A 431 -13.88 3.77 20.39
CA ASN A 431 -13.89 5.18 19.97
C ASN A 431 -13.96 5.36 18.44
N ILE A 432 -13.53 4.37 17.64
CA ILE A 432 -13.52 4.48 16.18
C ILE A 432 -14.76 3.80 15.60
N LEU A 433 -14.92 2.51 15.87
CA LEU A 433 -16.04 1.70 15.42
C LEU A 433 -17.34 2.26 15.99
N THR A 434 -18.37 2.28 15.15
CA THR A 434 -19.67 2.86 15.50
C THR A 434 -20.71 1.76 15.70
N VAL A 435 -21.78 2.10 16.42
CA VAL A 435 -22.95 1.21 16.57
C VAL A 435 -23.68 0.95 15.25
N SER A 436 -23.53 1.83 14.26
CA SER A 436 -24.08 1.71 12.91
C SER A 436 -23.21 0.90 11.96
N SER A 437 -21.97 0.57 12.36
CA SER A 437 -21.06 -0.24 11.54
C SER A 437 -21.59 -1.66 11.38
N LYS A 438 -21.58 -2.16 10.16
CA LYS A 438 -21.99 -3.51 9.78
C LYS A 438 -20.78 -4.38 9.46
N PRO A 439 -20.77 -5.67 9.85
CA PRO A 439 -19.71 -6.60 9.44
C PRO A 439 -19.75 -6.85 7.93
N GLU A 440 -18.57 -6.99 7.31
CA GLU A 440 -18.40 -7.32 5.89
C GLU A 440 -18.96 -8.71 5.56
N ASP A 441 -18.73 -9.69 6.44
CA ASP A 441 -19.20 -11.07 6.31
C ASP A 441 -19.49 -11.72 7.67
N GLU A 442 -19.89 -13.00 7.65
CA GLU A 442 -20.19 -13.79 8.86
C GLU A 442 -18.99 -13.90 9.81
N TYR A 443 -17.76 -13.93 9.30
CA TYR A 443 -16.56 -14.03 10.13
C TYR A 443 -16.27 -12.71 10.84
N ALA A 444 -16.48 -11.58 10.17
CA ALA A 444 -16.42 -10.27 10.80
C ALA A 444 -17.49 -10.13 11.90
N GLU A 445 -18.70 -10.67 11.69
CA GLU A 445 -19.75 -10.68 12.70
C GLU A 445 -19.38 -11.51 13.93
N ILE A 446 -18.82 -12.71 13.71
CA ILE A 446 -18.33 -13.59 14.78
C ILE A 446 -17.23 -12.88 15.57
N ALA A 447 -16.20 -12.35 14.87
CA ALA A 447 -15.09 -11.64 15.50
C ALA A 447 -15.55 -10.39 16.29
N LEU A 448 -16.60 -9.72 15.85
CA LEU A 448 -17.18 -8.58 16.55
C LEU A 448 -17.78 -9.00 17.91
N LYS A 449 -18.43 -10.15 17.97
CA LYS A 449 -19.14 -10.66 19.16
C LYS A 449 -18.26 -11.51 20.09
N ASP A 450 -17.15 -12.02 19.59
CA ASP A 450 -16.26 -12.91 20.32
C ASP A 450 -15.41 -12.15 21.38
N LYS A 451 -15.64 -12.48 22.65
CA LYS A 451 -14.92 -11.88 23.79
C LYS A 451 -13.46 -12.33 23.83
N ASP A 452 -13.16 -13.58 23.51
CA ASP A 452 -11.79 -14.10 23.50
C ASP A 452 -10.97 -13.44 22.38
N TYR A 453 -11.58 -13.29 21.20
CA TYR A 453 -10.99 -12.51 20.10
C TYR A 453 -10.67 -11.08 20.55
N TYR A 454 -11.61 -10.42 21.25
CA TYR A 454 -11.38 -9.07 21.76
C TYR A 454 -10.21 -9.01 22.73
N GLU A 455 -10.21 -9.85 23.76
CA GLU A 455 -9.17 -9.84 24.81
C GLU A 455 -7.79 -10.14 24.23
N LYS A 456 -7.69 -11.09 23.30
CA LYS A 456 -6.41 -11.43 22.66
C LYS A 456 -5.83 -10.27 21.85
N LEU A 457 -6.62 -9.58 21.02
CA LEU A 457 -6.14 -8.41 20.28
C LEU A 457 -5.87 -7.21 21.20
N ALA A 458 -6.67 -7.03 22.23
CA ALA A 458 -6.47 -5.99 23.24
C ALA A 458 -5.16 -6.22 24.04
N ASN A 459 -4.84 -7.46 24.38
CA ASN A 459 -3.59 -7.82 25.06
C ASN A 459 -2.39 -7.72 24.12
N TYR A 460 -2.57 -8.03 22.83
CA TYR A 460 -1.54 -7.86 21.81
C TYR A 460 -1.04 -6.40 21.72
N GLU A 461 -1.93 -5.41 21.85
CA GLU A 461 -1.53 -3.99 21.96
C GLU A 461 -0.55 -3.75 23.13
N SER A 462 -0.82 -4.33 24.29
CA SER A 462 0.04 -4.20 25.47
C SER A 462 1.42 -4.84 25.25
N ASP A 463 1.47 -5.99 24.59
CA ASP A 463 2.72 -6.67 24.26
C ASP A 463 3.53 -5.92 23.20
N LEU A 464 2.86 -5.34 22.21
CA LEU A 464 3.49 -4.46 21.22
C LEU A 464 4.16 -3.24 21.86
N LYS A 465 3.49 -2.59 22.82
CA LYS A 465 4.05 -1.44 23.54
C LYS A 465 5.32 -1.82 24.30
N LYS A 466 5.36 -3.00 24.95
CA LYS A 466 6.58 -3.48 25.64
C LYS A 466 7.77 -3.61 24.68
N GLU A 467 7.54 -4.08 23.46
CA GLU A 467 8.59 -4.26 22.45
C GLU A 467 9.01 -2.94 21.78
N PHE A 468 8.05 -2.07 21.44
CA PHE A 468 8.29 -0.93 20.55
C PHE A 468 8.39 0.43 21.25
N ASP A 469 7.81 0.62 22.45
CA ASP A 469 7.91 1.91 23.14
C ASP A 469 9.36 2.23 23.56
N PRO A 470 10.16 1.28 24.10
CA PRO A 470 11.57 1.56 24.39
C PRO A 470 12.36 1.97 23.13
N ILE A 471 12.07 1.34 21.99
CA ILE A 471 12.70 1.69 20.70
C ILE A 471 12.30 3.11 20.30
N TRP A 472 11.01 3.43 20.39
CA TRP A 472 10.47 4.74 20.06
C TRP A 472 11.07 5.87 20.90
N GLU A 473 11.08 5.71 22.22
CA GLU A 473 11.62 6.70 23.15
C GLU A 473 13.13 6.93 22.93
N ASN A 474 13.89 5.85 22.75
CA ASN A 474 15.35 5.93 22.62
C ASN A 474 15.81 6.40 21.24
N GLN A 475 15.15 5.96 20.17
CA GLN A 475 15.63 6.18 18.80
C GLN A 475 14.89 7.28 18.04
N PHE A 476 13.66 7.65 18.44
CA PHE A 476 12.81 8.51 17.62
C PHE A 476 12.35 9.79 18.34
N LYS A 477 12.01 9.76 19.63
CA LYS A 477 11.51 10.96 20.36
C LYS A 477 12.61 11.94 20.81
N ASN A 478 13.81 11.48 21.13
CA ASN A 478 14.83 12.30 21.81
C ASN A 478 15.84 13.05 20.90
N ILE A 479 15.71 12.98 19.58
CA ILE A 479 16.76 13.51 18.67
C ILE A 479 16.72 15.04 18.50
N ASN A 480 15.60 15.69 18.85
CA ASN A 480 15.45 17.15 18.67
C ASN A 480 16.03 18.01 19.80
N LYS A 481 16.66 17.44 20.84
CA LYS A 481 17.21 18.26 21.95
C LYS A 481 18.71 18.54 21.90
N ASN A 482 19.55 17.76 21.20
CA ASN A 482 21.01 17.90 21.38
C ASN A 482 21.91 17.87 20.12
N ASN A 483 21.41 17.78 18.89
CA ASN A 483 22.29 17.65 17.70
C ASN A 483 21.95 18.62 16.55
N ILE A 484 21.78 19.90 16.86
CA ILE A 484 22.10 20.99 15.91
C ILE A 484 23.42 21.62 16.36
N ASN A 485 24.46 20.80 16.51
CA ASN A 485 25.82 21.28 16.33
C ASN A 485 26.23 20.87 14.92
N ASN A 486 26.31 21.86 14.04
CA ASN A 486 27.02 21.79 12.78
C ASN A 486 28.39 21.15 13.02
N ASN A 487 28.56 19.88 12.62
CA ASN A 487 29.82 19.23 12.23
C ASN A 487 29.64 17.70 12.27
N THR A 488 29.23 17.08 11.15
CA THR A 488 29.56 15.69 10.73
C THR A 488 28.73 15.22 9.52
N ILE A 489 28.60 16.03 8.46
CA ILE A 489 28.10 15.53 7.15
C ILE A 489 29.17 15.57 6.05
N ASP A 490 30.38 16.06 6.33
CA ASP A 490 31.52 15.92 5.43
C ASP A 490 32.72 15.31 6.14
N LYS A 491 32.94 14.01 5.89
CA LYS A 491 34.21 13.39 5.49
C LYS A 491 34.08 11.87 5.53
N ASN A 492 34.38 11.23 4.38
CA ASN A 492 34.63 9.81 4.15
C ASN A 492 33.44 8.89 3.83
N ARG A 493 33.00 8.89 2.57
CA ARG A 493 33.12 7.76 1.61
C ARG A 493 32.30 8.02 0.34
#